data_AF-A0A090YZE2-F1
#
_entry.id   AF-A0A090YZE2-F1
#
_cell.length_a   1.000
_cell.length_b   1.000
_cell.length_c   1.000
_cell.angle_alpha   90.00
_cell.angle_beta   90.00
_cell.angle_gamma   90.00
#
_symmetry.space_group_name_H-M   'P 1'
#
loop_
_entity.id
_entity.type
_entity.pdbx_description
1 polymer ?
#
loop_
_entity_poly.entity_id
_entity_poly.type
_entity_poly.pdbx_seq_one_letter_code
_entity_poly.pdbx_strand_id
1 'polypeptide(L)' 'MKSFKGEVKWLGHIVNDDGNEFYKQVAERVEDMSDLYCEIQYAPQMQPNGKVLYCAFIIGRSRHDQT' A
#
# COMPACT_ATOMS: atom_id res chain seq x y z
N MET A 1 -11.34 -1.64 -12.10
CA MET A 1 -9.87 -1.48 -12.19
C MET A 1 -9.31 -2.77 -12.77
N LYS A 2 -8.58 -2.75 -13.90
CA LYS A 2 -7.95 -3.97 -14.44
C LYS A 2 -6.73 -4.28 -13.56
N SER A 3 -6.74 -5.40 -12.83
CA SER A 3 -5.60 -5.82 -12.01
C SER A 3 -4.38 -6.08 -12.91
N PHE A 4 -3.24 -5.49 -12.55
CA PHE A 4 -1.99 -5.70 -13.27
C PHE A 4 -1.56 -7.17 -13.13
N LYS A 5 -1.36 -7.86 -14.27
CA LYS A 5 -1.01 -9.29 -14.31
C LYS A 5 0.50 -9.50 -14.11
N GLY A 6 1.05 -8.94 -13.03
CA GLY A 6 2.42 -9.16 -12.57
C GLY A 6 2.47 -10.17 -11.41
N GLU A 7 3.51 -11.00 -11.35
CA GLU A 7 3.80 -11.85 -10.20
C GLU A 7 3.96 -10.99 -8.94
N VAL A 8 3.27 -11.36 -7.86
CA VAL A 8 3.37 -10.67 -6.57
C VAL A 8 4.72 -11.02 -5.94
N LYS A 9 5.56 -10.01 -5.74
CA LYS A 9 6.86 -10.14 -5.07
C LYS A 9 6.83 -9.64 -3.64
N TRP A 10 5.89 -8.75 -3.33
CA TRP A 10 5.78 -8.15 -2.01
C TRP A 10 4.33 -7.88 -1.64
N LEU A 11 4.00 -8.10 -0.37
CA LEU A 11 2.72 -7.78 0.24
C LEU A 11 2.96 -7.13 1.60
N GLY A 12 2.16 -6.13 1.93
CA GLY A 12 2.20 -5.50 3.23
C GLY A 12 0.93 -4.76 3.56
N HIS A 13 0.78 -4.52 4.85
CA HIS A 13 -0.38 -3.87 5.43
C HIS A 13 0.11 -2.80 6.39
N ILE A 14 -0.38 -1.58 6.21
CA ILE A 14 -0.07 -0.42 7.05
C ILE A 14 -1.37 0.01 7.72
N VAL A 15 -1.34 0.11 9.04
CA VAL A 15 -2.45 0.57 9.87
C VAL A 15 -1.92 1.58 10.86
N ASN A 16 -2.50 2.78 10.88
CA ASN A 16 -2.10 3.83 11.80
C ASN A 16 -3.29 4.76 12.12
N ASP A 17 -3.38 5.27 13.35
CA ASP A 17 -4.39 6.24 13.75
C ASP A 17 -3.92 7.70 13.63
N ASP A 18 -2.63 7.91 13.32
CA ASP A 18 -2.05 9.17 12.86
C ASP A 18 -1.92 9.17 11.33
N GLY A 19 -2.59 10.13 10.67
CA GLY A 19 -2.58 10.25 9.22
C GLY A 19 -1.22 10.66 8.64
N ASN A 20 -0.44 11.51 9.33
CA ASN A 20 0.87 11.93 8.83
C ASN A 20 1.86 10.77 8.86
N GLU A 21 1.87 10.02 9.96
CA GLU A 21 2.71 8.84 10.10
C GLU A 21 2.28 7.73 9.13
N PHE A 22 0.98 7.56 8.90
CA PHE A 22 0.46 6.66 7.88
C PHE A 22 1.04 6.96 6.49
N TYR A 23 0.92 8.21 6.01
CA TYR A 23 1.41 8.56 4.68
C TYR A 23 2.93 8.45 4.56
N LYS A 24 3.66 8.76 5.64
CA LYS A 24 5.11 8.56 5.70
C LYS A 24 5.47 7.08 5.53
N GLN A 25 4.82 6.19 6.28
CA GLN A 25 5.05 4.75 6.17
C GLN A 25 4.69 4.21 4.79
N VAL A 26 3.60 4.69 4.18
CA VAL A 26 3.23 4.32 2.80
C VAL A 26 4.33 4.74 1.82
N ALA A 27 4.83 5.98 1.93
CA ALA A 27 5.90 6.48 1.06
C ALA A 27 7.18 5.65 1.21
N GLU A 28 7.62 5.37 2.44
CA GLU A 28 8.79 4.52 2.72
C GLU A 28 8.63 3.13 2.08
N ARG A 29 7.45 2.49 2.17
CA ARG A 29 7.23 1.18 1.53
C ARG A 29 7.24 1.25 0.01
N VAL A 30 6.74 2.33 -0.57
CA VAL A 30 6.78 2.52 -2.03
C VAL A 30 8.22 2.72 -2.50
N GLU A 31 9.05 3.46 -1.75
CA GLU A 31 10.47 3.64 -2.05
C GLU A 31 11.25 2.31 -1.95
N ASP A 32 11.00 1.51 -0.91
CA ASP A 32 11.61 0.19 -0.73
C ASP A 32 11.33 -0.79 -1.88
N MET A 33 10.24 -0.58 -2.61
CA MET A 33 9.82 -1.45 -3.70
C MET A 33 10.57 -1.20 -5.02
N SER A 34 11.34 -0.11 -5.12
CA SER A 34 12.18 0.29 -6.28
C SER A 34 11.51 0.03 -7.63
N ASP A 35 11.75 -1.16 -8.22
CA ASP A 35 11.41 -1.50 -9.59
C ASP A 35 10.05 -2.23 -9.72
N LEU A 36 9.42 -2.56 -8.60
CA LEU A 36 8.12 -3.22 -8.60
C LEU A 36 7.00 -2.23 -8.96
N TYR A 37 6.02 -2.70 -9.74
CA TYR A 37 4.75 -2.03 -9.86
C TYR A 37 4.00 -2.10 -8.52
N CYS A 38 3.72 -0.95 -7.92
CA CYS A 38 3.04 -0.84 -6.64
C CYS A 38 1.54 -0.58 -6.83
N GLU A 39 0.70 -1.44 -6.26
CA GLU A 39 -0.75 -1.24 -6.12
C GLU A 39 -1.08 -0.99 -4.65
N ILE A 40 -1.71 0.15 -4.36
CA ILE A 40 -2.10 0.55 -3.01
C ILE A 40 -3.63 0.54 -2.93
N GLN A 41 -4.17 -0.31 -2.07
CA GLN A 41 -5.60 -0.35 -1.74
C GLN A 41 -5.81 0.33 -0.40
N TYR A 42 -6.33 1.55 -0.42
CA TYR A 42 -6.59 2.37 0.75
C TYR A 42 -8.04 2.23 1.22
N ALA A 43 -8.23 1.98 2.52
CA ALA A 43 -9.54 1.81 3.13
C ALA A 43 -9.53 2.36 4.58
N PRO A 44 -9.78 3.66 4.79
CA PRO A 44 -9.88 4.22 6.13
C PRO A 44 -11.15 3.73 6.83
N GLN A 45 -11.07 3.54 8.14
CA GLN A 45 -12.17 3.08 8.97
C GLN A 45 -12.45 4.09 10.09
N MET A 46 -13.72 4.50 10.24
CA MET A 46 -14.14 5.29 11.40
C MET A 46 -14.24 4.39 12.63
N GLN A 47 -13.55 4.74 13.71
CA GLN A 47 -13.57 4.02 14.97
C GLN A 47 -14.72 4.51 15.87
N PRO A 48 -15.21 3.69 16.82
CA PRO A 48 -16.31 4.08 17.72
C PRO A 48 -16.02 5.31 18.59
N ASN A 49 -14.75 5.63 18.81
CA ASN A 49 -14.30 6.82 19.55
C ASN A 49 -14.25 8.09 18.69
N GLY A 50 -14.71 8.04 17.44
CA GLY A 50 -14.72 9.17 16.50
C GLY A 50 -13.37 9.45 15.81
N LYS A 51 -12.33 8.64 16.06
CA LYS A 51 -11.05 8.74 15.35
C LYS A 51 -11.08 7.93 14.05
N VAL A 52 -10.33 8.39 13.06
CA VAL A 52 -10.09 7.62 11.83
C VAL A 52 -8.92 6.68 12.06
N LEU A 53 -9.06 5.43 11.63
CA LEU A 53 -7.98 4.47 11.46
C LEU A 53 -7.64 4.42 9.97
N TYR A 54 -6.40 4.77 9.63
CA TYR A 54 -5.91 4.74 8.26
C TYR A 54 -5.34 3.36 7.98
N CYS A 55 -5.89 2.68 6.97
CA CYS A 55 -5.43 1.34 6.56
C CYS A 55 -5.10 1.33 5.06
N ALA A 56 -3.96 0.74 4.70
CA ALA A 56 -3.62 0.44 3.31
C ALA A 56 -3.03 -0.96 3.18
N PHE A 57 -3.51 -1.69 2.18
CA PHE A 57 -2.87 -2.90 1.68
C PHE A 57 -2.02 -2.53 0.46
N ILE A 58 -0.75 -2.91 0.47
CA ILE A 58 0.19 -2.56 -0.58
C ILE A 58 0.71 -3.85 -1.23
N ILE A 59 0.68 -3.89 -2.55
CA ILE A 59 1.07 -5.03 -3.38
C ILE A 59 2.18 -4.58 -4.33
N GLY A 60 3.37 -5.17 -4.21
CA GLY A 60 4.46 -5.02 -5.16
C GLY A 60 4.47 -6.17 -6.17
N ARG A 61 4.36 -5.85 -7.46
CA ARG A 61 4.34 -6.83 -8.56
C ARG A 61 5.53 -6.63 -9.50
N SER A 62 6.20 -7.70 -9.92
CA SER A 62 7.20 -7.60 -10.99
C SER A 62 6.52 -7.29 -12.33
N ARG A 63 7.10 -6.38 -13.12
CA ARG A 63 6.69 -6.13 -14.50
C ARG A 63 7.16 -7.29 -15.39
N HIS A 64 6.23 -8.00 -16.05
CA HIS A 64 6.58 -9.07 -17.00
C HIS A 64 6.95 -8.52 -18.39
N ASP A 65 6.89 -7.21 -18.56
CA ASP A 65 7.10 -6.45 -19.79
C ASP A 65 8.55 -5.92 -19.97
N GLN A 66 9.50 -6.35 -19.12
CA GLN A 66 10.91 -5.94 -19.16
C GLN A 66 11.93 -7.07 -19.44
N THR A 67 11.51 -8.25 -19.89
CA THR A 67 12.43 -9.31 -20.36
C THR A 67 12.43 -9.42 -21.88
#